data_AF-A0A139R8S3-F1
#
_entry.id   AF-A0A139R8S3-F1
#
_cell.length_a   1.000
_cell.length_b   1.000
_cell.length_c   1.000
_cell.angle_alpha   90.00
_cell.angle_beta   90.00
_cell.angle_gamma   90.00
#
_symmetry.space_group_name_H-M   'P 1'
#
loop_
_entity.id
_entity.type
_entity.pdbx_description
1 polymer ?
#
loop_
_entity_poly.entity_id
_entity_poly.type
_entity_poly.pdbx_seq_one_letter_code
_entity_poly.pdbx_strand_id
1 'polypeptide(L)'
;MMRAVRFAAQLDFKIEAATLQAIKDNAPLLANIAIERTNVEFTKLLQGKAARYGLLEMIATNLNQYMPGLEVVDIDLIGYAELLADAQPQNDVAAWTLLVFELGLTPEDAVVFLKKWKQSNDMVKTIKASIKLLNKLRLGDVAAWDLYEAGNAIDNVLAVAKLSELVVDVAGLKSRYEDLKIKNKGELAFNGGNLTKELGMQPGPLFGKILATLEQKVVAGDLNNSHDVLLAEAQTMAEKAKK
;
A
#
# COMPACT_ATOMS: atom_id res chain seq x y z
N MET A 1 -7.11 -20.12 -20.56
CA MET A 1 -7.68 -18.77 -20.46
C MET A 1 -6.70 -17.83 -19.75
N MET A 2 -6.64 -17.75 -18.42
CA MET A 2 -5.71 -16.84 -17.70
C MET A 2 -4.24 -16.95 -18.12
N ARG A 3 -3.74 -18.18 -18.34
CA ARG A 3 -2.38 -18.39 -18.85
C ARG A 3 -2.13 -17.78 -20.23
N ALA A 4 -3.14 -17.75 -21.10
CA ALA A 4 -2.99 -17.21 -22.45
C ALA A 4 -2.79 -15.69 -22.39
N VAL A 5 -3.66 -14.98 -21.65
CA VAL A 5 -3.52 -13.53 -21.43
C VAL A 5 -2.26 -13.19 -20.64
N ARG A 6 -1.86 -14.01 -19.67
CA ARG A 6 -0.56 -13.86 -18.99
C ARG A 6 0.62 -14.05 -19.95
N PHE A 7 0.63 -15.09 -20.78
CA PHE A 7 1.73 -15.32 -21.71
C PHE A 7 1.83 -14.23 -22.76
N ALA A 8 0.69 -13.73 -23.25
CA ALA A 8 0.65 -12.56 -24.10
C ALA A 8 1.32 -11.35 -23.42
N ALA A 9 1.01 -11.09 -22.14
CA ALA A 9 1.67 -10.04 -21.37
C ALA A 9 3.16 -10.26 -21.14
N GLN A 10 3.61 -11.50 -20.89
CA GLN A 10 5.01 -11.78 -20.57
C GLN A 10 5.92 -11.88 -21.81
N LEU A 11 5.40 -12.42 -22.91
CA LEU A 11 6.16 -12.74 -24.11
C LEU A 11 5.94 -11.72 -25.25
N ASP A 12 5.04 -10.76 -25.07
CA ASP A 12 4.72 -9.72 -26.07
C ASP A 12 4.19 -10.31 -27.40
N PHE A 13 3.41 -11.39 -27.31
CA PHE A 13 2.83 -12.09 -28.47
C PHE A 13 1.33 -11.89 -28.54
N LYS A 14 0.81 -11.84 -29.78
CA LYS A 14 -0.63 -11.75 -30.05
C LYS A 14 -1.30 -13.12 -29.90
N ILE A 15 -2.47 -13.13 -29.26
CA ILE A 15 -3.28 -14.34 -29.15
C ILE A 15 -4.01 -14.55 -30.48
N GLU A 16 -4.02 -15.79 -30.96
CA GLU A 16 -4.72 -16.16 -32.19
C GLU A 16 -6.25 -15.99 -32.06
N ALA A 17 -6.93 -15.58 -33.14
CA ALA A 17 -8.30 -15.10 -33.08
C ALA A 17 -9.31 -16.19 -32.65
N ALA A 18 -9.18 -17.43 -33.15
CA ALA A 18 -10.03 -18.54 -32.70
C ALA A 18 -9.77 -18.88 -31.23
N THR A 19 -8.53 -18.75 -30.77
CA THR A 19 -8.16 -18.92 -29.36
C THR A 19 -8.80 -17.85 -28.48
N LEU A 20 -8.81 -16.58 -28.89
CA LEU A 20 -9.52 -15.50 -28.17
C LEU A 20 -11.02 -15.76 -28.10
N GLN A 21 -11.62 -16.16 -29.22
CA GLN A 21 -13.05 -16.51 -29.25
C GLN A 21 -13.35 -17.68 -28.29
N ALA A 22 -12.54 -18.74 -28.32
CA ALA A 22 -12.68 -19.87 -27.41
C ALA A 22 -12.51 -19.46 -25.94
N ILE A 23 -11.61 -18.52 -25.63
CA ILE A 23 -11.48 -17.97 -24.27
C ILE A 23 -12.77 -17.25 -23.87
N LYS A 24 -13.34 -16.42 -24.75
CA LYS A 24 -14.57 -15.68 -24.48
C LYS A 24 -15.77 -16.61 -24.26
N ASP A 25 -15.95 -17.60 -25.13
CA ASP A 25 -17.05 -18.56 -25.04
C ASP A 25 -16.99 -19.42 -23.76
N ASN A 26 -15.78 -19.65 -23.25
CA ASN A 26 -15.54 -20.48 -22.08
C ASN A 26 -15.21 -19.68 -20.81
N ALA A 27 -15.23 -18.34 -20.85
CA ALA A 27 -14.93 -17.47 -19.71
C ALA A 27 -15.68 -17.84 -18.42
N PRO A 28 -16.98 -18.23 -18.45
CA PRO A 28 -17.69 -18.67 -17.25
C PRO A 28 -17.04 -19.83 -16.49
N LEU A 29 -16.27 -20.69 -17.17
CA LEU A 29 -15.57 -21.81 -16.53
C LEU A 29 -14.47 -21.34 -15.57
N LEU A 30 -14.03 -20.08 -15.65
CA LEU A 30 -13.06 -19.50 -14.72
C LEU A 30 -13.60 -19.49 -13.28
N ALA A 31 -14.92 -19.38 -13.08
CA ALA A 31 -15.54 -19.44 -11.75
C ALA A 31 -15.34 -20.78 -11.03
N ASN A 32 -15.03 -21.85 -11.76
CA ASN A 32 -14.74 -23.17 -11.21
C ASN A 32 -13.26 -23.36 -10.83
N ILE A 33 -12.41 -22.37 -11.07
CA ILE A 33 -10.98 -22.42 -10.79
C ILE A 33 -10.71 -21.83 -9.41
N ALA A 34 -9.89 -22.52 -8.61
CA ALA A 34 -9.42 -22.01 -7.32
C ALA A 34 -8.78 -20.62 -7.45
N ILE A 35 -9.17 -19.69 -6.57
CA ILE A 35 -8.74 -18.29 -6.65
C ILE A 35 -7.22 -18.14 -6.54
N GLU A 36 -6.56 -18.98 -5.76
CA GLU A 36 -5.10 -19.00 -5.63
C GLU A 36 -4.42 -19.21 -7.00
N ARG A 37 -5.00 -20.05 -7.87
CA ARG A 37 -4.46 -20.26 -9.22
C ARG A 37 -4.69 -19.06 -10.11
N THR A 38 -5.89 -18.48 -10.07
CA THR A 38 -6.21 -17.25 -10.82
C THR A 38 -5.33 -16.09 -10.37
N ASN A 39 -5.07 -15.97 -9.07
CA ASN A 39 -4.16 -15.00 -8.47
C ASN A 39 -2.74 -15.12 -9.06
N VAL A 40 -2.13 -16.31 -9.04
CA VAL A 40 -0.76 -16.48 -9.57
C VAL A 40 -0.66 -16.05 -11.02
N GLU A 41 -1.66 -16.39 -11.84
CA GLU A 41 -1.68 -16.03 -13.26
C GLU A 41 -1.89 -14.53 -13.47
N PHE A 42 -2.81 -13.92 -12.71
CA PHE A 42 -3.10 -12.49 -12.79
C PHE A 42 -1.93 -11.64 -12.29
N THR A 43 -1.35 -11.96 -11.13
CA THR A 43 -0.19 -11.27 -10.57
C THR A 43 0.98 -11.21 -11.55
N LYS A 44 1.23 -12.31 -12.28
CA LYS A 44 2.27 -12.38 -13.32
C LYS A 44 1.91 -11.62 -14.59
N LEU A 45 0.62 -11.50 -14.91
CA LEU A 45 0.13 -10.70 -16.02
C LEU A 45 0.42 -9.22 -15.75
N LEU A 46 0.12 -8.72 -14.54
CA LEU A 46 0.36 -7.33 -14.14
C LEU A 46 1.84 -6.91 -14.23
N GLN A 47 2.75 -7.87 -14.07
CA GLN A 47 4.20 -7.65 -14.12
C GLN A 47 4.81 -7.92 -15.52
N GLY A 48 4.00 -8.32 -16.51
CA GLY A 48 4.49 -8.65 -17.85
C GLY A 48 4.83 -7.40 -18.66
N LYS A 49 5.88 -7.45 -19.49
CA LYS A 49 6.32 -6.31 -20.32
C LYS A 49 5.20 -5.74 -21.22
N ALA A 50 4.30 -6.59 -21.69
CA ALA A 50 3.12 -6.24 -22.46
C ALA A 50 1.82 -6.35 -21.62
N ALA A 51 1.88 -6.02 -20.32
CA ALA A 51 0.75 -6.10 -19.39
C ALA A 51 -0.49 -5.38 -19.91
N ARG A 52 -0.32 -4.19 -20.51
CA ARG A 52 -1.40 -3.46 -21.19
C ARG A 52 -2.16 -4.35 -22.17
N TYR A 53 -1.46 -5.02 -23.07
CA TYR A 53 -2.09 -5.91 -24.06
C TYR A 53 -2.81 -7.08 -23.38
N GLY A 54 -2.17 -7.76 -22.42
CA GLY A 54 -2.79 -8.88 -21.71
C GLY A 54 -4.04 -8.48 -20.91
N LEU A 55 -4.06 -7.30 -20.31
CA LEU A 55 -5.23 -6.75 -19.60
C LEU A 55 -6.37 -6.44 -20.56
N LEU A 56 -6.09 -5.79 -21.69
CA LEU A 56 -7.10 -5.48 -22.69
C LEU A 56 -7.73 -6.76 -23.27
N GLU A 57 -6.94 -7.80 -23.53
CA GLU A 57 -7.46 -9.09 -23.97
C GLU A 57 -8.26 -9.83 -22.88
N MET A 58 -7.84 -9.70 -21.61
CA MET A 58 -8.60 -10.23 -20.47
C MET A 58 -10.00 -9.59 -20.38
N ILE A 59 -10.09 -8.28 -20.58
CA ILE A 59 -11.35 -7.53 -20.60
C ILE A 59 -12.18 -7.90 -21.84
N ALA A 60 -11.57 -7.91 -23.03
CA ALA A 60 -12.27 -8.22 -24.30
C ALA A 60 -12.87 -9.62 -24.34
N THR A 61 -12.28 -10.55 -23.57
CA THR A 61 -12.75 -11.93 -23.41
C THR A 61 -13.62 -12.15 -22.17
N ASN A 62 -14.00 -11.08 -21.45
CA ASN A 62 -14.85 -11.10 -20.25
C ASN A 62 -14.31 -11.95 -19.09
N LEU A 63 -12.99 -12.22 -19.04
CA LEU A 63 -12.43 -13.02 -17.95
C LEU A 63 -12.53 -12.29 -16.60
N ASN A 64 -12.44 -10.96 -16.60
CA ASN A 64 -12.55 -10.14 -15.40
C ASN A 64 -13.92 -10.27 -14.71
N GLN A 65 -14.99 -10.60 -15.44
CA GLN A 65 -16.33 -10.82 -14.88
C GLN A 65 -16.42 -12.01 -13.93
N TYR A 66 -15.41 -12.87 -13.92
CA TYR A 66 -15.31 -14.04 -13.04
C TYR A 66 -14.15 -13.92 -12.04
N MET A 67 -13.59 -12.72 -11.88
CA MET A 67 -12.47 -12.42 -11.01
C MET A 67 -12.95 -11.55 -9.83
N PRO A 68 -12.61 -11.89 -8.57
CA PRO A 68 -13.23 -11.24 -7.41
C PRO A 68 -13.03 -9.72 -7.38
N GLY A 69 -14.15 -8.99 -7.37
CA GLY A 69 -14.13 -7.53 -7.29
C GLY A 69 -13.75 -6.82 -8.60
N LEU A 70 -13.63 -7.55 -9.71
CA LEU A 70 -13.34 -7.01 -11.04
C LEU A 70 -14.53 -7.08 -12.01
N GLU A 71 -15.71 -7.41 -11.50
CA GLU A 71 -16.87 -7.79 -12.33
C GLU A 71 -17.53 -6.60 -13.05
N VAL A 72 -17.35 -5.38 -12.55
CA VAL A 72 -18.04 -4.17 -13.02
C VAL A 72 -17.12 -2.94 -13.13
N VAL A 73 -15.82 -3.15 -13.31
CA VAL A 73 -14.78 -2.09 -13.26
C VAL A 73 -14.00 -1.98 -14.57
N ASP A 74 -14.65 -2.25 -15.70
CA ASP A 74 -13.98 -2.26 -17.01
C ASP A 74 -13.31 -0.92 -17.34
N ILE A 75 -13.97 0.21 -17.02
CA ILE A 75 -13.42 1.56 -17.28
C ILE A 75 -12.14 1.78 -16.47
N ASP A 76 -12.17 1.46 -15.16
CA ASP A 76 -11.01 1.61 -14.29
C ASP A 76 -9.88 0.67 -14.72
N LEU A 77 -10.21 -0.55 -15.15
CA LEU A 77 -9.23 -1.51 -15.66
C LEU A 77 -8.60 -1.11 -16.99
N ILE A 78 -9.35 -0.42 -17.87
CA ILE A 78 -8.79 0.15 -19.10
C ILE A 78 -7.80 1.27 -18.75
N GLY A 79 -8.17 2.20 -17.86
CA GLY A 79 -7.26 3.25 -17.38
C GLY A 79 -5.99 2.66 -16.75
N TYR A 80 -6.17 1.66 -15.87
CA TYR A 80 -5.07 0.91 -15.28
C TYR A 80 -4.18 0.22 -16.33
N ALA A 81 -4.76 -0.36 -17.38
CA ALA A 81 -3.99 -0.97 -18.46
C ALA A 81 -3.14 0.04 -19.22
N GLU A 82 -3.62 1.26 -19.42
CA GLU A 82 -2.86 2.35 -20.05
C GLU A 82 -1.65 2.77 -19.20
N LEU A 83 -1.77 2.82 -17.86
CA LEU A 83 -0.63 3.08 -16.97
C LEU A 83 0.49 2.04 -17.13
N LEU A 84 0.14 0.81 -17.48
CA LEU A 84 1.09 -0.27 -17.71
C LEU A 84 1.60 -0.34 -19.15
N ALA A 85 1.42 0.71 -19.97
CA ALA A 85 1.97 0.78 -21.32
C ALA A 85 3.51 0.79 -21.31
N ASP A 86 4.11 1.60 -20.42
CA ASP A 86 5.54 1.91 -20.48
C ASP A 86 6.35 1.27 -19.33
N ALA A 87 5.73 1.10 -18.16
CA ALA A 87 6.39 0.58 -16.98
C ALA A 87 5.46 -0.36 -16.21
N GLN A 88 6.05 -1.36 -15.55
CA GLN A 88 5.31 -2.35 -14.79
C GLN A 88 5.79 -2.47 -13.35
N PRO A 89 4.90 -2.88 -12.43
CA PRO A 89 5.30 -3.27 -11.09
C PRO A 89 6.37 -4.38 -11.14
N GLN A 90 7.38 -4.26 -10.27
CA GLN A 90 8.53 -5.17 -10.26
C GLN A 90 8.40 -6.32 -9.24
N ASN A 91 7.32 -6.32 -8.45
CA ASN A 91 7.03 -7.36 -7.47
C ASN A 91 5.52 -7.41 -7.18
N ASP A 92 5.10 -8.49 -6.52
CA ASP A 92 3.69 -8.76 -6.23
C ASP A 92 3.05 -7.65 -5.38
N VAL A 93 3.74 -7.15 -4.34
CA VAL A 93 3.20 -6.12 -3.45
C VAL A 93 2.89 -4.83 -4.23
N ALA A 94 3.83 -4.40 -5.09
CA ALA A 94 3.65 -3.21 -5.93
C ALA A 94 2.53 -3.42 -6.96
N ALA A 95 2.43 -4.61 -7.55
CA ALA A 95 1.39 -4.92 -8.53
C ALA A 95 -0.02 -4.81 -7.95
N TRP A 96 -0.23 -5.42 -6.78
CA TRP A 96 -1.51 -5.36 -6.09
C TRP A 96 -1.78 -3.99 -5.47
N THR A 97 -0.76 -3.27 -5.02
CA THR A 97 -0.94 -1.91 -4.50
C THR A 97 -1.39 -0.96 -5.59
N LEU A 98 -0.73 -0.97 -6.76
CA LEU A 98 -1.10 -0.11 -7.88
C LEU A 98 -2.53 -0.42 -8.33
N LEU A 99 -2.88 -1.70 -8.52
CA LEU A 99 -4.25 -2.08 -8.88
C LEU A 99 -5.28 -1.53 -7.89
N VAL A 100 -5.09 -1.76 -6.59
CA VAL A 100 -6.02 -1.29 -5.55
C VAL A 100 -6.11 0.24 -5.51
N PHE A 101 -5.00 0.93 -5.73
CA PHE A 101 -4.94 2.40 -5.75
C PHE A 101 -5.68 3.01 -6.95
N GLU A 102 -5.53 2.41 -8.13
CA GLU A 102 -6.19 2.86 -9.35
C GLU A 102 -7.68 2.50 -9.38
N LEU A 103 -8.08 1.40 -8.73
CA LEU A 103 -9.48 1.10 -8.45
C LEU A 103 -10.11 2.05 -7.41
N GLY A 104 -9.35 2.99 -6.85
CA GLY A 104 -9.85 4.00 -5.92
C GLY A 104 -10.31 3.43 -4.57
N LEU A 105 -9.83 2.25 -4.18
CA LEU A 105 -10.28 1.60 -2.97
C LEU A 105 -9.75 2.31 -1.72
N THR A 106 -10.58 2.36 -0.66
CA THR A 106 -10.15 2.79 0.66
C THR A 106 -9.19 1.75 1.28
N PRO A 107 -8.40 2.10 2.32
CA PRO A 107 -7.55 1.12 3.01
C PRO A 107 -8.34 -0.08 3.57
N GLU A 108 -9.60 0.13 3.98
CA GLU A 108 -10.49 -0.90 4.50
C GLU A 108 -11.03 -1.79 3.37
N ASP A 109 -11.49 -1.19 2.27
CA ASP A 109 -11.98 -1.94 1.11
C ASP A 109 -10.86 -2.73 0.43
N ALA A 110 -9.65 -2.17 0.39
CA ALA A 110 -8.44 -2.86 -0.05
C ALA A 110 -8.22 -4.17 0.70
N VAL A 111 -8.37 -4.18 2.04
CA VAL A 111 -8.22 -5.41 2.84
C VAL A 111 -9.26 -6.45 2.44
N VAL A 112 -10.52 -6.04 2.26
CA VAL A 112 -11.59 -6.95 1.86
C VAL A 112 -11.32 -7.52 0.47
N PHE A 113 -10.95 -6.67 -0.48
CA PHE A 113 -10.60 -7.04 -1.85
C PHE A 113 -9.44 -8.04 -1.88
N LEU A 114 -8.31 -7.73 -1.25
CA LEU A 114 -7.12 -8.59 -1.23
C LEU A 114 -7.36 -9.94 -0.55
N LYS A 115 -8.24 -10.00 0.46
CA LYS A 115 -8.64 -11.25 1.10
C LYS A 115 -9.46 -12.15 0.18
N LYS A 116 -10.32 -11.59 -0.68
CA LYS A 116 -11.02 -12.37 -1.72
C LYS A 116 -10.00 -13.01 -2.67
N TRP A 117 -8.91 -12.30 -2.95
CA TRP A 117 -7.78 -12.78 -3.75
C TRP A 117 -6.81 -13.72 -3.04
N LYS A 118 -7.05 -14.08 -1.76
CA LYS A 118 -6.18 -15.00 -1.00
C LYS A 118 -4.74 -14.50 -0.80
N GLN A 119 -4.57 -13.18 -0.75
CA GLN A 119 -3.26 -12.59 -0.44
C GLN A 119 -2.81 -12.90 1.00
N SER A 120 -1.49 -12.94 1.20
CA SER A 120 -0.92 -13.17 2.53
C SER A 120 -1.23 -12.00 3.48
N ASN A 121 -1.35 -12.29 4.78
CA ASN A 121 -1.65 -11.25 5.78
C ASN A 121 -0.60 -10.13 5.79
N ASP A 122 0.68 -10.46 5.60
CA ASP A 122 1.77 -9.49 5.58
C ASP A 122 1.69 -8.57 4.34
N MET A 123 1.35 -9.14 3.18
CA MET A 123 1.12 -8.34 1.97
C MET A 123 -0.10 -7.43 2.16
N VAL A 124 -1.22 -7.95 2.68
CA VAL A 124 -2.44 -7.17 2.95
C VAL A 124 -2.14 -6.00 3.89
N LYS A 125 -1.37 -6.21 4.95
CA LYS A 125 -0.95 -5.16 5.88
C LYS A 125 -0.11 -4.09 5.20
N THR A 126 0.85 -4.51 4.38
CA THR A 126 1.75 -3.59 3.65
C THR A 126 0.99 -2.77 2.62
N ILE A 127 0.09 -3.39 1.85
CA ILE A 127 -0.75 -2.69 0.89
C ILE A 127 -1.68 -1.71 1.60
N LYS A 128 -2.33 -2.11 2.72
CA LYS A 128 -3.18 -1.21 3.50
C LYS A 128 -2.44 0.07 3.93
N ALA A 129 -1.23 -0.09 4.49
CA ALA A 129 -0.40 1.05 4.87
C ALA A 129 -0.02 1.91 3.66
N SER A 130 0.28 1.27 2.52
CA SER A 130 0.62 1.96 1.28
C SER A 130 -0.54 2.80 0.76
N ILE A 131 -1.75 2.23 0.68
CA ILE A 131 -2.96 2.94 0.23
C ILE A 131 -3.28 4.12 1.14
N LYS A 132 -3.08 3.99 2.46
CA LYS A 132 -3.28 5.11 3.39
C LYS A 132 -2.40 6.32 3.02
N LEU A 133 -1.12 6.11 2.74
CA LEU A 133 -0.21 7.20 2.38
C LEU A 133 -0.45 7.70 0.94
N LEU A 134 -0.63 6.80 -0.02
CA LEU A 134 -0.91 7.17 -1.42
C LEU A 134 -2.17 8.03 -1.55
N ASN A 135 -3.24 7.70 -0.81
CA ASN A 135 -4.46 8.49 -0.81
C ASN A 135 -4.25 9.90 -0.23
N LYS A 136 -3.37 10.06 0.76
CA LYS A 136 -3.01 11.40 1.27
C LYS A 136 -2.18 12.18 0.25
N LEU A 137 -1.20 11.53 -0.39
CA LEU A 137 -0.39 12.12 -1.45
C LEU A 137 -1.24 12.60 -2.64
N ARG A 138 -2.34 11.91 -2.95
CA ARG A 138 -3.31 12.35 -3.96
C ARG A 138 -3.98 13.69 -3.61
N LEU A 139 -4.07 14.04 -2.34
CA LEU A 139 -4.70 15.27 -1.85
C LEU A 139 -3.70 16.42 -1.66
N GLY A 140 -2.40 16.14 -1.63
CA GLY A 140 -1.36 17.15 -1.47
C GLY A 140 -0.16 16.65 -0.69
N ASP A 141 0.60 17.60 -0.12
CA ASP A 141 1.75 17.29 0.72
C ASP A 141 1.33 16.57 2.01
N VAL A 142 2.22 15.73 2.53
CA VAL A 142 2.00 14.86 3.68
C VAL A 142 2.86 15.30 4.86
N ALA A 143 2.42 15.05 6.09
CA ALA A 143 3.20 15.35 7.28
C ALA A 143 4.27 14.27 7.57
N ALA A 144 5.26 14.60 8.42
CA ALA A 144 6.23 13.62 8.91
C ALA A 144 5.56 12.40 9.57
N TRP A 145 4.43 12.62 10.26
CA TRP A 145 3.65 11.56 10.87
C TRP A 145 3.08 10.58 9.84
N ASP A 146 2.69 11.04 8.66
CA ASP A 146 2.15 10.19 7.60
C ASP A 146 3.22 9.26 7.03
N LEU A 147 4.44 9.78 6.88
CA LEU A 147 5.61 9.01 6.47
C LEU A 147 6.01 7.99 7.54
N TYR A 148 5.98 8.39 8.82
CA TYR A 148 6.23 7.52 9.95
C TYR A 148 5.23 6.35 10.02
N GLU A 149 3.93 6.64 9.85
CA GLU A 149 2.88 5.62 9.86
C GLU A 149 3.00 4.63 8.69
N ALA A 150 3.54 5.05 7.54
CA ALA A 150 3.79 4.14 6.42
C ALA A 150 4.85 3.09 6.76
N GLY A 151 5.83 3.43 7.61
CA GLY A 151 6.83 2.49 8.12
C GLY A 151 7.51 1.70 7.00
N ASN A 152 7.51 0.38 7.12
CA ASN A 152 8.13 -0.53 6.14
C ASN A 152 7.43 -0.55 4.76
N ALA A 153 6.25 0.06 4.63
CA ALA A 153 5.55 0.17 3.37
C ALA A 153 6.09 1.31 2.48
N ILE A 154 6.98 2.17 2.99
CA ILE A 154 7.45 3.36 2.26
C ILE A 154 8.07 3.02 0.90
N ASP A 155 8.91 2.00 0.80
CA ASP A 155 9.56 1.64 -0.47
C ASP A 155 8.53 1.21 -1.51
N ASN A 156 7.47 0.52 -1.08
CA ASN A 156 6.37 0.14 -1.94
C ASN A 156 5.53 1.35 -2.36
N VAL A 157 5.26 2.30 -1.45
CA VAL A 157 4.59 3.57 -1.77
C VAL A 157 5.38 4.33 -2.83
N LEU A 158 6.69 4.48 -2.65
CA LEU A 158 7.56 5.19 -3.60
C LEU A 158 7.62 4.48 -4.95
N ALA A 159 7.63 3.15 -4.97
CA ALA A 159 7.59 2.38 -6.22
C ALA A 159 6.27 2.57 -6.98
N VAL A 160 5.14 2.53 -6.26
CA VAL A 160 3.80 2.71 -6.85
C VAL A 160 3.57 4.15 -7.29
N ALA A 161 4.02 5.13 -6.51
CA ALA A 161 3.91 6.55 -6.87
C ALA A 161 4.64 6.91 -8.18
N LYS A 162 5.69 6.16 -8.55
CA LYS A 162 6.37 6.32 -9.85
C LYS A 162 5.59 5.75 -11.03
N LEU A 163 4.68 4.81 -10.77
CA LEU A 163 3.89 4.10 -11.78
C LEU A 163 2.48 4.69 -11.94
N SER A 164 1.98 5.37 -10.92
CA SER A 164 0.67 6.02 -10.95
C SER A 164 0.75 7.44 -11.52
N GLU A 165 -0.42 8.06 -11.71
CA GLU A 165 -0.54 9.44 -12.19
C GLU A 165 -0.21 10.50 -11.13
N LEU A 166 0.32 10.10 -9.97
CA LEU A 166 0.64 11.02 -8.89
C LEU A 166 1.80 11.96 -9.28
N VAL A 167 1.55 13.26 -9.19
CA VAL A 167 2.58 14.28 -9.35
C VAL A 167 3.23 14.54 -7.99
N VAL A 168 4.24 13.73 -7.64
CA VAL A 168 4.95 13.83 -6.36
C VAL A 168 6.47 13.76 -6.54
N ASP A 169 7.20 14.48 -5.69
CA ASP A 169 8.66 14.36 -5.61
C ASP A 169 9.04 13.10 -4.82
N VAL A 170 9.17 11.98 -5.54
CA VAL A 170 9.50 10.68 -4.96
C VAL A 170 10.88 10.70 -4.28
N ALA A 171 11.85 11.45 -4.81
CA ALA A 171 13.18 11.57 -4.21
C ALA A 171 13.12 12.37 -2.90
N GLY A 172 12.38 13.48 -2.89
CA GLY A 172 12.12 14.28 -1.70
C GLY A 172 11.37 13.49 -0.62
N LEU A 173 10.32 12.73 -0.98
CA LEU A 173 9.60 11.88 -0.03
C LEU A 173 10.51 10.82 0.60
N LYS A 174 11.39 10.22 -0.20
CA LYS A 174 12.37 9.25 0.30
C LYS A 174 13.32 9.91 1.30
N SER A 175 13.90 11.05 0.96
CA SER A 175 14.79 11.80 1.87
C SER A 175 14.08 12.14 3.18
N ARG A 176 12.85 12.68 3.10
CA ARG A 176 12.05 13.04 4.29
C ARG A 176 11.76 11.85 5.20
N TYR A 177 11.51 10.66 4.63
CA TYR A 177 11.36 9.44 5.41
C TYR A 177 12.68 8.99 6.05
N GLU A 178 13.78 9.08 5.30
CA GLU A 178 15.11 8.73 5.79
C GLU A 178 15.58 9.65 6.93
N ASP A 179 15.21 10.92 6.88
CA ASP A 179 15.53 11.97 7.87
C ASP A 179 14.71 11.91 9.16
N LEU A 180 13.66 11.08 9.21
CA LEU A 180 12.85 10.88 10.41
C LEU A 180 13.74 10.45 11.59
N LYS A 181 13.56 11.10 12.74
CA LYS A 181 14.36 10.83 13.95
C LYS A 181 14.10 9.47 14.56
N ILE A 182 12.91 8.93 14.33
CA ILE A 182 12.50 7.57 14.66
C ILE A 182 11.61 7.04 13.53
N LYS A 183 11.68 5.75 13.25
CA LYS A 183 10.86 5.05 12.23
C LYS A 183 9.88 4.04 12.83
N ASN A 184 10.01 3.78 14.12
CA ASN A 184 9.03 3.04 14.90
C ASN A 184 9.10 3.43 16.37
N LYS A 185 8.06 3.06 17.12
CA LYS A 185 7.90 3.42 18.53
C LYS A 185 9.01 2.87 19.43
N GLY A 186 9.64 1.76 19.05
CA GLY A 186 10.72 1.14 19.81
C GLY A 186 12.01 1.96 19.80
N GLU A 187 12.17 2.89 18.86
CA GLU A 187 13.33 3.78 18.76
C GLU A 187 13.21 5.03 19.63
N LEU A 188 12.03 5.28 20.23
CA LEU A 188 11.86 6.40 21.16
C LEU A 188 12.74 6.17 22.39
N ALA A 189 13.64 7.11 22.68
CA ALA A 189 14.60 7.05 23.78
C ALA A 189 13.96 7.21 25.17
N PHE A 190 12.62 7.17 25.24
CA PHE A 190 11.83 7.35 26.43
C PHE A 190 10.60 6.46 26.38
N ASN A 191 10.35 5.71 27.45
CA ASN A 191 9.28 4.73 27.53
C ASN A 191 8.52 4.81 28.86
N GLY A 192 7.51 3.96 29.02
CA GLY A 192 6.69 3.95 30.24
C GLY A 192 7.46 3.62 31.53
N GLY A 193 8.57 2.87 31.42
CA GLY A 193 9.45 2.61 32.55
C GLY A 193 10.11 3.88 33.09
N ASN A 194 10.41 4.85 32.21
CA ASN A 194 10.96 6.14 32.63
C ASN A 194 9.91 6.96 33.39
N LEU A 195 8.67 7.03 32.87
CA LEU A 195 7.56 7.72 33.56
C LEU A 195 7.30 7.19 34.97
N THR A 196 7.36 5.87 35.17
CA THR A 196 7.15 5.27 36.50
C THR A 196 8.32 5.53 37.43
N LYS A 197 9.56 5.28 36.98
CA LYS A 197 10.76 5.38 37.82
C LYS A 197 11.15 6.81 38.17
N GLU A 198 11.03 7.73 37.22
CA GLU A 198 11.60 9.08 37.33
C GLU A 198 10.55 10.13 37.68
N LEU A 199 9.28 9.89 37.32
CA LEU A 199 8.16 10.80 37.61
C LEU A 199 7.16 10.25 38.61
N GLY A 200 7.34 9.01 39.08
CA GLY A 200 6.41 8.36 40.01
C GLY A 200 5.00 8.20 39.44
N MET A 201 4.83 8.32 38.12
CA MET A 201 3.52 8.26 37.48
C MET A 201 2.99 6.84 37.42
N GLN A 202 1.70 6.67 37.66
CA GLN A 202 1.01 5.40 37.48
C GLN A 202 0.41 5.30 36.07
N PRO A 203 0.31 4.08 35.50
CA PRO A 203 -0.37 3.87 34.22
C PRO A 203 -1.80 4.43 34.22
N GLY A 204 -2.17 5.17 33.17
CA GLY A 204 -3.48 5.78 33.02
C GLY A 204 -3.61 6.60 31.74
N PRO A 205 -4.75 7.27 31.49
CA PRO A 205 -4.99 8.03 30.25
C PRO A 205 -3.93 9.12 29.98
N LEU A 206 -3.53 9.86 31.02
CA LEU A 206 -2.47 10.89 30.91
C LEU A 206 -1.11 10.29 30.56
N PHE A 207 -0.80 9.11 31.10
CA PHE A 207 0.45 8.38 30.83
C PHE A 207 0.59 8.05 29.35
N GLY A 208 -0.47 7.47 28.75
CA GLY A 208 -0.51 7.17 27.32
C GLY A 208 -0.44 8.43 26.47
N LYS A 209 -1.14 9.50 26.89
CA LYS A 209 -1.14 10.80 26.19
C LYS A 209 0.26 11.41 26.13
N ILE A 210 1.00 11.42 27.24
CA ILE A 210 2.38 11.95 27.28
C ILE A 210 3.26 11.18 26.29
N LEU A 211 3.29 9.85 26.36
CA LEU A 211 4.12 9.05 25.46
C LEU A 211 3.77 9.29 23.99
N ALA A 212 2.47 9.33 23.65
CA ALA A 212 2.01 9.59 22.29
C ALA A 212 2.39 11.00 21.80
N THR A 213 2.30 12.02 22.65
CA THR A 213 2.71 13.38 22.30
C THR A 213 4.22 13.49 22.12
N LEU A 214 5.03 12.88 22.99
CA LEU A 214 6.48 12.85 22.83
C LEU A 214 6.87 12.18 21.52
N GLU A 215 6.28 11.03 21.21
CA GLU A 215 6.46 10.32 19.95
C GLU A 215 6.14 11.22 18.74
N GLN A 216 4.99 11.89 18.75
CA GLN A 216 4.59 12.82 17.68
C GLN A 216 5.57 13.99 17.51
N LYS A 217 5.99 14.62 18.61
CA LYS A 217 6.94 15.74 18.57
C LYS A 217 8.31 15.32 18.04
N VAL A 218 8.78 14.13 18.41
CA VAL A 218 10.05 13.59 17.90
C VAL A 218 9.96 13.30 16.41
N VAL A 219 8.87 12.69 15.95
CA VAL A 219 8.63 12.42 14.53
C VAL A 219 8.52 13.71 13.72
N ALA A 220 7.85 14.73 14.24
CA ALA A 220 7.74 16.04 13.61
C ALA A 220 9.07 16.81 13.55
N GLY A 221 10.09 16.38 14.31
CA GLY A 221 11.36 17.09 14.45
C GLY A 221 11.32 18.26 15.45
N ASP A 222 10.21 18.43 16.16
CA ASP A 222 10.03 19.47 17.18
C ASP A 222 10.80 19.16 18.48
N LEU A 223 11.21 17.90 18.68
CA LEU A 223 11.86 17.45 19.89
C LEU A 223 12.97 16.45 19.58
N ASN A 224 14.14 16.62 20.20
CA ASN A 224 15.24 15.67 20.04
C ASN A 224 14.93 14.35 20.75
N ASN A 225 15.22 13.23 20.07
CA ASN A 225 15.07 11.89 20.62
C ASN A 225 16.19 11.53 21.61
N SER A 226 16.26 12.25 22.74
CA SER A 226 17.21 12.00 23.82
C SER A 226 16.49 11.93 25.15
N HIS A 227 16.90 10.98 25.99
CA HIS A 227 16.27 10.69 27.27
C HIS A 227 15.98 11.95 28.11
N ASP A 228 17.00 12.79 28.35
CA ASP A 228 16.87 13.94 29.25
C ASP A 228 15.91 15.02 28.72
N VAL A 229 15.94 15.28 27.41
CA VAL A 229 15.01 16.21 26.74
C VAL A 229 13.58 15.69 26.84
N LEU A 230 13.38 14.39 26.63
CA LEU A 230 12.05 13.76 26.70
C LEU A 230 11.52 13.73 28.14
N LEU A 231 12.39 13.51 29.13
CA LEU A 231 12.03 13.60 30.55
C LEU A 231 11.56 15.00 30.95
N ALA A 232 12.31 16.04 30.55
CA ALA A 232 11.98 17.43 30.88
C ALA A 232 10.64 17.86 30.24
N GLU A 233 10.37 17.44 29.01
CA GLU A 233 9.08 17.69 28.36
C GLU A 233 7.95 16.91 29.05
N ALA A 234 8.19 15.64 29.40
CA ALA A 234 7.22 14.82 30.14
C ALA A 234 6.84 15.44 31.50
N GLN A 235 7.83 15.95 32.25
CA GLN A 235 7.64 16.69 33.50
C GLN A 235 6.73 17.90 33.28
N THR A 236 7.05 18.73 32.30
CA THR A 236 6.29 19.94 31.96
C THR A 236 4.83 19.60 31.61
N MET A 237 4.60 18.53 30.86
CA MET A 237 3.26 18.05 30.52
C MET A 237 2.49 17.54 31.74
N ALA A 238 3.15 16.79 32.63
CA ALA A 238 2.54 16.24 33.83
C ALA A 238 2.14 17.34 34.83
N GLU A 239 2.95 18.40 34.97
CA GLU A 239 2.62 19.56 35.80
C GLU A 239 1.45 20.37 35.25
N LYS A 240 1.42 20.62 33.94
CA LYS A 240 0.31 21.32 33.28
C LYS A 240 -1.03 20.60 33.44
N ALA A 241 -1.03 19.27 33.50
CA ALA A 241 -2.25 18.48 33.67
C ALA A 241 -2.77 18.43 35.11
N LYS A 242 -1.98 18.88 36.10
CA LYS A 242 -2.39 19.01 37.52
C LYS A 242 -3.02 20.37 37.85
N LYS A 243 -2.87 21.36 36.95
CA LYS A 243 -3.49 22.68 37.04
C LYS A 243 -4.84 22.68 36.34
#